data_AF-T0KNN4-F1
#
_entry.id   AF-T0KNN4-F1
#
_cell.length_a   1.000
_cell.length_b   1.000
_cell.length_c   1.000
_cell.angle_alpha   90.00
_cell.angle_beta   90.00
_cell.angle_gamma   90.00
#
_symmetry.space_group_name_H-M   'P 1'
#
loop_
_entity.id
_entity.type
_entity.pdbx_description
1 polymer ?
#
loop_
_entity_poly.entity_id
_entity_poly.type
_entity_poly.pdbx_seq_one_letter_code
_entity_poly.pdbx_strand_id
1 'polypeptide(L)'
;MVTNQADGSLHSAFGVMGGFMQPQGHVQVLLGQIVAGLTPQQTLDAPRVCIVAGLPEKDADFDWTVSVEEGMPEETVEGLRKLGHKVEVVTGSERGLFGRGQIIRYHVDPIEGTGVWSAGSDMRGDGGAYPAL
;
A
#
# COMPACT_ATOMS: atom_id res chain seq x y z
N MET A 1 -4.34 13.01 -3.46
CA MET A 1 -3.10 13.80 -3.54
C MET A 1 -2.66 14.15 -2.13
N VAL A 2 -1.36 14.27 -1.90
CA VAL A 2 -0.76 14.65 -0.61
C VAL A 2 0.13 15.86 -0.82
N THR A 3 0.11 16.77 0.14
CA THR A 3 0.98 17.94 0.18
C THR A 3 1.96 17.86 1.34
N ASN A 4 3.11 18.51 1.20
CA ASN A 4 4.06 18.69 2.28
C ASN A 4 3.45 19.65 3.31
N GLN A 5 3.48 19.26 4.59
CA GLN A 5 2.87 20.06 5.65
C GLN A 5 3.57 21.43 5.84
N ALA A 6 4.87 21.52 5.56
CA ALA A 6 5.67 22.72 5.80
C ALA A 6 5.31 23.89 4.87
N ASP A 7 4.99 23.61 3.60
CA ASP A 7 4.84 24.63 2.56
C ASP A 7 3.61 24.44 1.65
N GLY A 8 2.86 23.36 1.84
CA GLY A 8 1.69 23.04 1.01
C GLY A 8 2.02 22.58 -0.41
N SER A 9 3.31 22.40 -0.75
CA SER A 9 3.73 21.91 -2.07
C SER A 9 3.25 20.47 -2.31
N LEU A 10 3.05 20.10 -3.57
CA LEU A 10 2.66 18.73 -3.93
C LEU A 10 3.78 17.75 -3.54
N HIS A 11 3.45 16.77 -2.70
CA HIS A 11 4.34 15.65 -2.43
C HIS A 11 4.10 14.54 -3.46
N SER A 12 2.89 13.99 -3.51
CA SER A 12 2.54 12.94 -4.47
C SER A 12 1.06 12.91 -4.84
N ALA A 13 0.79 12.49 -6.08
CA ALA A 13 -0.50 12.06 -6.55
C ALA A 13 -0.51 10.53 -6.60
N PHE A 14 -1.41 9.90 -5.85
CA PHE A 14 -1.44 8.45 -5.73
C PHE A 14 -2.84 7.95 -5.39
N GLY A 15 -3.05 6.66 -5.61
CA GLY A 15 -4.23 5.93 -5.17
C GLY A 15 -3.98 4.43 -5.18
N VAL A 16 -4.83 3.68 -4.49
CA VAL A 16 -4.84 2.21 -4.48
C VAL A 16 -6.28 1.76 -4.67
N MET A 17 -6.63 1.26 -5.86
CA MET A 17 -7.98 0.75 -6.15
C MET A 17 -8.23 -0.56 -5.39
N GLY A 18 -9.46 -0.81 -4.92
CA GLY A 18 -9.82 -2.08 -4.29
C GLY A 18 -11.03 -2.07 -3.36
N GLY A 19 -12.08 -1.28 -3.65
CA GLY A 19 -13.27 -1.21 -2.78
C GLY A 19 -12.91 -0.73 -1.36
N PHE A 20 -13.21 -1.54 -0.34
CA PHE A 20 -12.85 -1.26 1.07
C PHE A 20 -11.35 -1.34 1.37
N MET A 21 -10.55 -1.90 0.46
CA MET A 21 -9.09 -1.84 0.55
C MET A 21 -8.56 -0.42 0.26
N GLN A 22 -9.29 0.43 -0.45
CA GLN A 22 -8.83 1.78 -0.84
C GLN A 22 -8.27 2.61 0.34
N PRO A 23 -9.01 2.85 1.44
CA PRO A 23 -8.47 3.62 2.56
C PRO A 23 -7.29 2.92 3.24
N GLN A 24 -7.31 1.58 3.33
CA GLN A 24 -6.25 0.79 3.97
C GLN A 24 -4.95 0.87 3.14
N GLY A 25 -5.05 0.69 1.83
CA GLY A 25 -3.96 0.80 0.88
C GLY A 25 -3.41 2.21 0.79
N HIS A 26 -4.27 3.23 0.84
CA HIS A 26 -3.83 4.63 0.86
C HIS A 26 -2.93 4.93 2.06
N VAL A 27 -3.29 4.46 3.25
CA VAL A 27 -2.46 4.63 4.46
C VAL A 27 -1.14 3.89 4.31
N GLN A 28 -1.16 2.62 3.89
CA GLN A 28 0.05 1.82 3.72
C GLN A 28 1.04 2.44 2.71
N VAL A 29 0.53 2.86 1.55
CA VAL A 29 1.33 3.50 0.50
C VAL A 29 1.83 4.88 0.92
N LEU A 30 1.05 5.66 1.66
CA LEU A 30 1.52 6.93 2.18
C LEU A 30 2.64 6.74 3.20
N LEU A 31 2.45 5.84 4.18
CA LEU A 31 3.45 5.53 5.20
C LEU A 31 4.74 4.95 4.59
N GLY A 32 4.63 4.13 3.54
CA GLY A 32 5.81 3.66 2.80
C GLY A 32 6.66 4.80 2.25
N GLN A 33 6.03 5.85 1.70
CA GLN A 33 6.74 7.01 1.17
C GLN A 33 7.34 7.89 2.28
N ILE A 34 6.57 8.21 3.34
CA ILE A 34 6.96 9.26 4.31
C ILE A 34 7.64 8.72 5.57
N VAL A 35 7.34 7.49 5.98
CA VAL A 35 7.94 6.87 7.18
C VAL A 35 9.08 5.94 6.79
N ALA A 36 8.86 5.06 5.82
CA ALA A 36 9.89 4.12 5.38
C ALA A 36 10.84 4.69 4.31
N GLY A 37 10.54 5.87 3.77
CA GLY A 37 11.39 6.54 2.77
C GLY A 37 11.51 5.79 1.45
N LEU A 38 10.55 4.91 1.13
CA LEU A 38 10.58 4.08 -0.05
C LEU A 38 10.33 4.91 -1.32
N THR A 39 10.92 4.46 -2.44
CA THR A 39 10.58 5.02 -3.75
C THR A 39 9.13 4.69 -4.14
N PRO A 40 8.54 5.37 -5.13
CA PRO A 40 7.19 5.04 -5.61
C PRO A 40 7.00 3.55 -5.95
N GLN A 41 7.96 2.93 -6.64
CA GLN A 41 7.85 1.52 -6.99
C GLN A 41 8.01 0.61 -5.78
N GLN A 42 9.02 0.84 -4.94
CA GLN A 42 9.22 0.05 -3.71
C GLN A 42 8.01 0.11 -2.78
N THR A 43 7.36 1.27 -2.70
CA THR A 43 6.13 1.45 -1.92
C THR A 43 4.97 0.59 -2.44
N LEU A 44 4.81 0.50 -3.77
CA LEU A 44 3.78 -0.33 -4.38
C LEU A 44 4.09 -1.82 -4.27
N ASP A 45 5.37 -2.19 -4.36
CA ASP A 45 5.85 -3.57 -4.29
C ASP A 45 5.75 -4.16 -2.88
N ALA A 46 5.83 -3.33 -1.84
CA ALA A 46 5.76 -3.75 -0.45
C ALA A 46 4.51 -4.64 -0.18
N PRO A 47 4.65 -5.70 0.64
CA PRO A 47 3.54 -6.58 0.97
C PRO A 47 2.50 -5.83 1.81
N ARG A 48 1.21 -6.00 1.47
CA ARG A 48 0.11 -5.30 2.11
C ARG A 48 -0.65 -6.16 3.10
N VAL A 49 -1.41 -5.46 3.94
CA VAL A 49 -2.41 -6.02 4.85
C VAL A 49 -3.78 -5.52 4.42
N CYS A 50 -4.79 -6.39 4.47
CA CYS A 50 -6.18 -6.06 4.25
C CYS A 50 -7.01 -6.66 5.37
N ILE A 51 -7.68 -5.82 6.16
CA ILE A 51 -8.62 -6.26 7.18
C ILE A 51 -9.98 -6.44 6.49
N VAL A 52 -10.45 -7.69 6.47
CA VAL A 52 -11.72 -8.08 5.88
C VAL A 52 -12.73 -8.30 7.00
N ALA A 53 -13.85 -7.60 6.93
CA ALA A 53 -15.00 -7.89 7.77
C ALA A 53 -15.77 -9.07 7.17
N GLY A 54 -15.98 -10.13 7.94
CA GLY A 54 -16.96 -11.16 7.62
C GLY A 54 -18.36 -10.53 7.46
N LEU A 55 -19.18 -11.12 6.59
CA LEU A 55 -20.61 -10.79 6.57
C LEU A 55 -21.19 -11.19 7.93
N PRO A 56 -21.97 -10.32 8.60
CA PRO A 56 -22.59 -10.69 9.85
C PRO A 56 -23.58 -11.82 9.57
N GLU A 57 -23.27 -13.03 10.02
CA GLU A 57 -24.30 -14.04 10.20
C GLU A 57 -25.22 -13.61 11.35
N LYS A 58 -26.51 -13.94 11.24
CA LYS A 58 -27.47 -13.65 12.30
C LYS A 58 -26.95 -14.30 13.59
N ASP A 59 -26.70 -13.48 14.61
CA ASP A 59 -26.20 -13.89 15.93
C ASP A 59 -24.71 -14.31 16.01
N ALA A 60 -23.89 -13.94 15.02
CA ALA A 60 -22.43 -14.12 15.07
C ALA A 60 -21.67 -12.80 15.29
N ASP A 61 -20.58 -12.85 16.06
CA ASP A 61 -19.62 -11.75 16.17
C ASP A 61 -18.98 -11.46 14.80
N PHE A 62 -18.64 -10.20 14.53
CA PHE A 62 -17.91 -9.83 13.32
C PHE A 62 -16.56 -10.55 13.28
N ASP A 63 -16.39 -11.43 12.29
CA ASP A 63 -15.13 -12.09 12.04
C ASP A 63 -14.19 -11.13 11.29
N TRP A 64 -13.24 -10.54 12.02
CA TRP A 64 -12.22 -9.65 11.46
C TRP A 64 -10.98 -10.47 11.07
N THR A 65 -10.92 -10.88 9.82
CA THR A 65 -9.74 -11.58 9.28
C THR A 65 -8.71 -10.55 8.81
N VAL A 66 -7.46 -10.72 9.24
CA VAL A 66 -6.31 -9.93 8.80
C VAL A 66 -5.65 -10.71 7.66
N SER A 67 -6.00 -10.39 6.42
CA SER A 67 -5.33 -10.94 5.26
C SER A 67 -3.99 -10.24 5.05
N VAL A 68 -2.93 -11.00 4.79
CA VAL A 68 -1.58 -10.51 4.51
C VAL A 68 -1.06 -11.12 3.23
N GLU A 69 -0.28 -10.38 2.46
CA GLU A 69 0.27 -10.91 1.21
C GLU A 69 1.43 -11.88 1.41
N GLU A 70 1.59 -12.79 0.45
CA GLU A 70 2.85 -13.51 0.24
C GLU A 70 4.02 -12.51 0.14
N GLY A 71 5.14 -12.85 0.78
CA GLY A 71 6.29 -11.94 0.92
C GLY A 71 6.30 -11.14 2.22
N MET A 72 5.20 -11.14 3.00
CA MET A 72 5.26 -10.69 4.39
C MET A 72 6.22 -11.60 5.19
N PRO A 73 7.15 -11.06 6.01
CA PRO A 73 8.04 -11.89 6.82
C PRO A 73 7.26 -12.82 7.74
N GLU A 74 7.68 -14.09 7.81
CA GLU A 74 7.01 -15.11 8.63
C GLU A 74 6.95 -14.71 10.11
N GLU A 75 8.00 -14.08 10.62
CA GLU A 75 8.02 -13.54 11.99
C GLU A 75 6.91 -12.50 12.23
N THR A 76 6.63 -11.64 11.24
CA THR A 76 5.53 -10.66 11.32
C THR A 76 4.17 -11.36 11.36
N VAL A 77 3.97 -12.39 10.52
CA VAL A 77 2.72 -13.17 10.48
C VAL A 77 2.49 -13.88 11.80
N GLU A 78 3.51 -14.53 12.35
CA GLU A 78 3.42 -15.21 13.66
C GLU A 78 3.26 -14.22 14.81
N GLY A 79 3.90 -13.04 14.74
CA GLY A 79 3.70 -11.96 15.69
C GLY A 79 2.24 -11.51 15.76
N LEU A 80 1.60 -11.31 14.61
CA LEU A 80 0.18 -10.96 14.53
C LEU A 80 -0.72 -12.06 15.11
N ARG A 81 -0.43 -13.33 14.82
CA ARG A 81 -1.17 -14.48 15.39
C ARG A 81 -1.04 -14.54 16.91
N LYS A 82 0.15 -14.30 17.46
CA LYS A 82 0.39 -14.26 18.92
C LYS A 82 -0.34 -13.11 19.61
N LEU A 83 -0.62 -12.02 18.90
CA LEU A 83 -1.46 -10.91 19.38
C LEU A 83 -2.96 -11.24 19.32
N GLY A 84 -3.34 -12.41 18.83
CA GLY A 84 -4.73 -12.89 18.77
C GLY A 84 -5.45 -12.58 17.46
N HIS A 85 -4.74 -12.06 16.44
CA HIS A 85 -5.36 -11.81 15.14
C HIS A 85 -5.57 -13.12 14.37
N LYS A 86 -6.72 -13.24 13.70
CA LYS A 86 -6.97 -14.28 12.70
C LYS A 86 -6.26 -13.88 11.40
N VAL A 87 -5.07 -14.45 11.16
CA VAL A 87 -4.21 -14.07 10.03
C VAL A 87 -4.27 -15.10 8.89
N GLU A 88 -4.64 -14.63 7.70
CA GLU A 88 -4.65 -15.42 6.47
C GLU A 88 -3.58 -14.91 5.51
N VAL A 89 -2.68 -15.80 5.06
CA VAL A 89 -1.67 -15.46 4.05
C VAL A 89 -2.25 -15.74 2.67
N VAL A 90 -2.36 -14.71 1.84
CA VAL A 90 -2.95 -14.78 0.51
C VAL A 90 -1.85 -14.79 -0.56
N THR A 91 -1.92 -15.75 -1.47
CA THR A 91 -0.89 -16.03 -2.47
C THR A 91 -1.46 -15.98 -3.89
N GLY A 92 -0.58 -15.90 -4.89
CA GLY A 92 -0.96 -16.00 -6.30
C GLY A 92 -1.95 -14.92 -6.77
N SER A 93 -2.92 -15.30 -7.61
CA SER A 93 -3.89 -14.38 -8.23
C SER A 93 -4.85 -13.72 -7.22
N GLU A 94 -5.10 -14.36 -6.08
CA GLU A 94 -5.99 -13.86 -5.03
C GLU A 94 -5.46 -12.58 -4.38
N ARG A 95 -4.19 -12.24 -4.61
CA ARG A 95 -3.59 -10.96 -4.20
C ARG A 95 -4.27 -9.73 -4.83
N GLY A 96 -5.18 -9.93 -5.79
CA GLY A 96 -6.13 -8.89 -6.21
C GLY A 96 -6.91 -8.26 -5.05
N LEU A 97 -7.07 -8.96 -3.92
CA LEU A 97 -7.65 -8.46 -2.67
C LEU A 97 -6.97 -7.18 -2.15
N PHE A 98 -5.66 -7.03 -2.33
CA PHE A 98 -4.86 -5.93 -1.79
C PHE A 98 -4.80 -4.71 -2.71
N GLY A 99 -5.58 -4.75 -3.78
CA GLY A 99 -5.74 -3.63 -4.68
C GLY A 99 -4.55 -3.38 -5.60
N ARG A 100 -4.68 -2.34 -6.42
CA ARG A 100 -3.68 -1.92 -7.41
C ARG A 100 -3.43 -0.43 -7.28
N GLY A 101 -2.18 -0.05 -7.06
CA GLY A 101 -1.78 1.32 -6.86
C GLY A 101 -1.03 1.95 -8.02
N GLN A 102 -1.09 3.28 -8.09
CA GLN A 102 -0.29 4.09 -8.99
C GLN A 102 0.21 5.30 -8.20
N ILE A 103 1.46 5.69 -8.42
CA ILE A 103 2.07 6.82 -7.71
C ILE A 103 2.84 7.67 -8.71
N ILE A 104 2.64 8.99 -8.63
CA ILE A 104 3.54 9.99 -9.20
C ILE A 104 3.96 10.91 -8.06
N ARG A 105 5.27 11.06 -7.87
CA ARG A 105 5.88 11.82 -6.77
C ARG A 105 6.82 12.88 -7.34
N TYR A 106 6.73 14.09 -6.78
CA TYR A 106 7.71 15.13 -6.96
C TYR A 106 8.59 15.22 -5.71
N HIS A 107 9.90 15.36 -5.90
CA HIS A 107 10.84 15.64 -4.83
C HIS A 107 12.01 16.45 -5.36
N VAL A 108 12.80 17.05 -4.48
CA VAL A 108 14.01 17.78 -4.84
C VAL A 108 15.21 16.89 -4.49
N ASP A 109 16.11 16.69 -5.45
CA ASP A 109 17.39 16.04 -5.20
C ASP A 109 18.19 16.88 -4.18
N PRO A 110 18.57 16.33 -3.02
CA PRO A 110 19.24 17.11 -1.97
C PRO A 110 20.68 17.49 -2.33
N ILE A 111 21.28 16.84 -3.32
CA ILE A 111 22.65 17.11 -3.79
C ILE A 111 22.62 18.19 -4.87
N GLU A 112 21.79 18.01 -5.89
CA GLU A 112 21.75 18.91 -7.05
C GLU A 112 20.77 20.09 -6.89
N GLY A 113 19.81 19.99 -5.97
CA GLY A 113 18.73 20.97 -5.82
C GLY A 113 17.70 20.94 -6.95
N THR A 114 17.77 19.94 -7.83
CA THR A 114 16.90 19.80 -9.00
C THR A 114 15.59 19.09 -8.64
N GLY A 115 14.48 19.54 -9.20
CA GLY A 115 13.18 18.86 -9.08
C GLY A 115 13.12 17.57 -9.91
N VAL A 116 12.75 16.47 -9.28
CA VAL A 116 12.70 15.12 -9.87
C VAL A 116 11.28 14.54 -9.76
N TRP A 117 10.76 14.11 -10.91
CA TRP A 117 9.55 13.31 -10.99
C TRP A 117 9.91 11.83 -10.98
N SER A 118 9.25 11.07 -10.12
CA SER A 118 9.37 9.62 -10.03
C SER A 118 7.98 9.00 -9.99
N ALA A 119 7.82 7.82 -10.57
CA ALA A 119 6.54 7.15 -10.63
C ALA A 119 6.68 5.63 -10.44
N GLY A 120 5.58 4.98 -10.09
CA GLY A 120 5.51 3.53 -9.93
C GLY A 120 4.14 3.01 -10.34
N SER A 121 4.12 1.76 -10.81
CA SER A 121 2.91 1.04 -11.21
C SER A 121 2.87 -0.33 -10.53
N ASP A 122 1.71 -0.70 -10.00
CA ASP A 122 1.59 -1.92 -9.20
C ASP A 122 1.78 -3.19 -10.02
N MET A 123 2.71 -4.06 -9.58
CA MET A 123 2.96 -5.36 -10.22
C MET A 123 1.78 -6.34 -10.14
N ARG A 124 0.76 -6.08 -9.31
CA ARG A 124 -0.44 -6.94 -9.13
C ARG A 124 -1.45 -6.84 -10.28
N GLY A 125 -1.14 -6.09 -11.33
CA GLY A 125 -1.93 -6.05 -12.56
C GLY A 125 -1.15 -5.44 -13.71
N ASP A 126 -1.69 -5.61 -14.92
CA ASP A 126 -1.10 -4.98 -16.10
C ASP A 126 -1.18 -3.46 -15.99
N GLY A 127 -0.06 -2.79 -16.22
CA GLY A 127 0.10 -1.35 -16.07
C GLY A 127 1.53 -0.90 -16.32
N GLY A 128 1.76 0.41 -16.34
CA GLY A 128 3.09 0.96 -16.52
C GLY A 128 3.19 2.42 -16.10
N ALA A 129 4.38 2.79 -15.64
CA ALA A 129 4.77 4.18 -15.40
C ALA A 129 5.85 4.55 -16.42
N TYR A 130 5.62 5.61 -17.19
CA TYR A 130 6.50 6.03 -18.28
C TYR A 130 6.93 7.49 -18.09
N PRO A 131 8.18 7.84 -18.41
CA PRO A 131 8.59 9.24 -18.45
C PRO A 131 7.78 9.98 -19.52
N ALA A 132 7.37 11.21 -19.22
CA ALA A 132 6.80 12.10 -20.22
C ALA A 132 7.91 12.52 -21.20
N LEU A 133 7.61 12.46 -22.49
CA LEU A 133 8.48 12.93 -23.58
C LEU A 133 8.49 14.46 -23.66
#